data_AF-A0A483HCT8-F1
#
_entry.id   AF-A0A483HCT8-F1
#
_cell.length_a   1.000
_cell.length_b   1.000
_cell.length_c   1.000
_cell.angle_alpha   90.00
_cell.angle_beta   90.00
_cell.angle_gamma   90.00
#
_symmetry.space_group_name_H-M   'P 1'
#
loop_
_entity.id
_entity.type
_entity.pdbx_description
1 polymer ?
#
loop_
_entity_poly.entity_id
_entity_poly.type
_entity_poly.pdbx_seq_one_letter_code
_entity_poly.pdbx_strand_id
1 'polypeptide(L)'
;MLIINTEYLVAPLICRGEFLEQYVEDLRIINEIIDDANIQVFKEYDILSEMGKVDFYPSDSFFKKIISQDKDTRISANDIVRTLYKLINAAPEFSNDIENYDIEWKPQVTAPILSYLSDDRKSHYRNLFHKVIFQSILFQRESYIFSIQKNSSYNTNFDVEIDAGITLIEPDVLGEMPFNINQKVTMFGSVRDVIINLNGYDIYKRADSIQSLKLSFYFGVLNYLSTNNLKRSISWDDFDIGRAFYKSLLNNQCAHTQKFSALLYDMVLRIICRKREDLDVNPFRKSKDSKEQIVFEGLKGFRCHLTKHHEGLRLMFWLDPETRRLILANVGPKMELLIAEP
;
A
#
# COMPACT_ATOMS: atom_id res chain seq x y z
N MET A 1 -3.34 10.35 2.56
CA MET A 1 -1.89 10.67 2.51
C MET A 1 -1.14 9.71 3.40
N LEU A 2 0.02 9.23 2.97
CA LEU A 2 0.88 8.34 3.76
C LEU A 2 2.09 9.13 4.25
N ILE A 3 2.45 9.01 5.52
CA ILE A 3 3.60 9.69 6.12
C ILE A 3 4.51 8.62 6.74
N ILE A 4 5.78 8.61 6.37
CA ILE A 4 6.78 7.68 6.88
C ILE A 4 7.60 8.41 7.95
N ASN A 5 7.44 7.99 9.19
CA ASN A 5 8.17 8.56 10.32
C ASN A 5 9.57 7.94 10.44
N THR A 6 10.52 8.70 10.99
CA THR A 6 11.86 8.24 11.39
C THR A 6 11.82 6.89 12.13
N GLU A 7 10.95 6.75 13.14
CA GLU A 7 10.90 5.52 13.95
C GLU A 7 10.56 4.27 13.13
N TYR A 8 9.83 4.43 12.02
CA TYR A 8 9.54 3.33 11.10
C TYR A 8 10.79 2.90 10.31
N LEU A 9 11.58 3.86 9.82
CA LEU A 9 12.79 3.55 9.03
C LEU A 9 13.93 2.95 9.87
N VAL A 10 14.01 3.34 11.15
CA VAL A 10 15.01 2.81 12.09
C VAL A 10 14.51 1.56 12.83
N ALA A 11 13.34 1.02 12.48
CA ALA A 11 12.76 -0.18 13.09
C ALA A 11 13.74 -1.36 13.26
N PRO A 12 14.66 -1.65 12.30
CA PRO A 12 15.66 -2.70 12.48
C PRO A 12 16.59 -2.52 13.69
N LEU A 13 16.75 -1.29 14.23
CA LEU A 13 17.52 -1.04 15.45
C LEU A 13 16.75 -1.35 16.73
N ILE A 14 15.43 -1.27 16.69
CA ILE A 14 14.57 -1.26 17.89
C ILE A 14 13.70 -2.51 18.02
N CYS A 15 13.55 -3.31 16.96
CA CYS A 15 12.83 -4.58 16.95
C CYS A 15 13.78 -5.79 16.97
N ARG A 16 13.34 -6.94 17.52
CA ARG A 16 14.13 -8.20 17.63
C ARG A 16 13.37 -9.40 17.04
N GLY A 17 13.97 -10.26 16.21
CA GLY A 17 13.34 -11.52 15.72
C GLY A 17 13.12 -11.57 14.21
N GLU A 18 12.21 -12.43 13.74
CA GLU A 18 11.83 -12.70 12.32
C GLU A 18 11.11 -11.52 11.62
N PHE A 19 11.52 -10.28 11.90
CA PHE A 19 10.84 -9.07 11.42
C PHE A 19 11.47 -8.46 10.16
N LEU A 20 12.70 -8.85 9.83
CA LEU A 20 13.44 -8.22 8.75
C LEU A 20 12.78 -8.44 7.39
N GLU A 21 12.30 -9.66 7.12
CA GLU A 21 11.65 -9.96 5.83
C GLU A 21 10.36 -9.17 5.65
N GLN A 22 9.49 -9.14 6.66
CA GLN A 22 8.26 -8.34 6.60
C GLN A 22 8.56 -6.85 6.45
N TYR A 23 9.56 -6.34 7.16
CA TYR A 23 9.99 -4.95 7.03
C TYR A 23 10.43 -4.62 5.60
N VAL A 24 11.24 -5.48 4.99
CA VAL A 24 11.71 -5.26 3.62
C VAL A 24 10.55 -5.36 2.63
N GLU A 25 9.63 -6.31 2.80
CA GLU A 25 8.43 -6.39 1.97
C GLU A 25 7.57 -5.14 2.10
N ASP A 26 7.34 -4.64 3.32
CA ASP A 26 6.63 -3.39 3.55
C ASP A 26 7.31 -2.20 2.84
N LEU A 27 8.64 -2.08 2.93
CA LEU A 27 9.39 -1.04 2.22
C LEU A 27 9.31 -1.19 0.69
N ARG A 28 9.30 -2.42 0.17
CA ARG A 28 9.09 -2.68 -1.26
C ARG A 28 7.72 -2.16 -1.67
N ILE A 29 6.67 -2.51 -0.94
CA ILE A 29 5.31 -2.02 -1.21
C ILE A 29 5.23 -0.49 -1.13
N ILE A 30 5.85 0.14 -0.13
CA ILE A 30 5.89 1.61 -0.05
C ILE A 30 6.54 2.22 -1.30
N ASN A 31 7.65 1.65 -1.79
CA ASN A 31 8.27 2.10 -3.04
C ASN A 31 7.34 1.94 -4.26
N GLU A 32 6.56 0.86 -4.32
CA GLU A 32 5.55 0.66 -5.37
C GLU A 32 4.44 1.72 -5.28
N ILE A 33 4.06 2.14 -4.07
CA ILE A 33 3.07 3.21 -3.83
C ILE A 33 3.63 4.59 -4.17
N ILE A 34 4.90 4.87 -3.85
CA ILE A 34 5.56 6.15 -4.18
C ILE A 34 5.55 6.39 -5.69
N ASP A 35 5.71 5.33 -6.48
CA ASP A 35 5.70 5.41 -7.95
C ASP A 35 4.27 5.63 -8.53
N ASP A 36 3.21 5.57 -7.70
CA ASP A 36 1.83 5.83 -8.10
C ASP A 36 1.40 7.27 -7.80
N ALA A 37 1.09 8.03 -8.84
CA ALA A 37 0.70 9.43 -8.73
C ALA A 37 -0.62 9.69 -7.99
N ASN A 38 -1.46 8.67 -7.80
CA ASN A 38 -2.76 8.78 -7.13
C ASN A 38 -2.66 8.71 -5.60
N ILE A 39 -1.51 8.28 -5.06
CA ILE A 39 -1.30 8.17 -3.62
C ILE A 39 -0.12 9.05 -3.21
N GLN A 40 -0.42 10.07 -2.39
CA GLN A 40 0.62 10.94 -1.86
C GLN A 40 1.35 10.26 -0.70
N VAL A 41 2.65 10.08 -0.86
CA VAL A 41 3.57 9.56 0.15
C VAL A 41 4.58 10.64 0.52
N PHE A 42 4.77 10.87 1.81
CA PHE A 42 5.79 11.77 2.34
C PHE A 42 6.65 11.05 3.36
N LYS A 43 7.88 11.52 3.52
CA LYS A 43 8.73 11.21 4.69
C LYS A 43 8.66 12.37 5.67
N GLU A 44 8.86 12.10 6.96
CA GLU A 44 8.95 13.14 7.99
C GLU A 44 9.96 14.24 7.61
N TYR A 45 9.72 15.48 8.05
CA TYR A 45 10.68 16.56 7.88
C TYR A 45 12.03 16.23 8.52
N ASP A 46 13.11 16.53 7.81
CA ASP A 46 14.50 16.35 8.27
C ASP A 46 14.85 14.90 8.66
N ILE A 47 14.23 13.92 7.99
CA ILE A 47 14.34 12.50 8.37
C ILE A 47 15.78 11.97 8.39
N LEU A 48 16.66 12.47 7.51
CA LEU A 48 18.06 12.04 7.46
C LEU A 48 18.85 12.49 8.68
N SER A 49 18.64 13.72 9.15
CA SER A 49 19.28 14.22 10.37
C SER A 49 18.75 13.47 11.59
N GLU A 50 17.46 13.17 11.63
CA GLU A 50 16.85 12.40 12.72
C GLU A 50 17.37 10.95 12.78
N MET A 51 17.54 10.29 11.62
CA MET A 51 18.20 8.99 11.54
C MET A 51 19.67 9.07 11.99
N GLY A 52 20.37 10.16 11.63
CA GLY A 52 21.75 10.42 12.06
C GLY A 52 21.92 10.56 13.57
N LYS A 53 20.94 11.12 14.28
CA LYS A 53 20.97 11.27 15.75
C LYS A 53 20.96 9.93 16.50
N VAL A 54 20.54 8.84 15.86
CA VAL A 54 20.55 7.48 16.41
C VAL A 54 21.62 6.59 15.76
N ASP A 55 22.62 7.20 15.12
CA ASP A 55 23.71 6.54 14.39
C ASP A 55 23.21 5.55 13.32
N PHE A 56 22.02 5.83 12.75
CA PHE A 56 21.45 5.02 11.70
C PHE A 56 21.65 5.68 10.34
N TYR A 57 22.49 5.06 9.51
CA TYR A 57 22.59 5.39 8.09
C TYR A 57 22.49 4.09 7.28
N PRO A 58 21.59 4.01 6.28
CA PRO A 58 21.43 2.80 5.48
C PRO A 58 22.77 2.40 4.85
N SER A 59 23.37 1.33 5.36
CA SER A 59 24.69 0.84 4.93
C SER A 59 24.74 -0.67 4.91
N ASP A 60 25.46 -1.22 3.94
CA ASP A 60 25.62 -2.67 3.78
C ASP A 60 26.22 -3.31 5.02
N SER A 61 27.22 -2.66 5.64
CA SER A 61 27.90 -3.16 6.84
C SER A 61 26.93 -3.38 8.00
N PHE A 62 25.97 -2.46 8.15
CA PHE A 62 24.96 -2.54 9.20
C PHE A 62 24.02 -3.72 8.96
N PHE A 63 23.42 -3.80 7.77
CA PHE A 63 22.47 -4.87 7.48
C PHE A 63 23.13 -6.24 7.36
N LYS A 64 24.39 -6.34 6.93
CA LYS A 64 25.17 -7.58 6.99
C LYS A 64 25.27 -8.13 8.41
N LYS A 65 25.44 -7.25 9.41
CA LYS A 65 25.48 -7.66 10.82
C LYS A 65 24.13 -8.18 11.30
N ILE A 66 23.02 -7.52 10.93
CA ILE A 66 21.66 -7.98 11.27
C ILE A 66 21.37 -9.32 10.58
N ILE A 67 21.57 -9.41 9.27
CA ILE A 67 21.36 -10.62 8.47
C ILE A 67 22.23 -11.79 8.97
N SER A 68 23.47 -11.54 9.41
CA SER A 68 24.32 -12.62 9.94
C SER A 68 23.74 -13.33 11.19
N GLN A 69 22.76 -12.71 11.86
CA GLN A 69 22.05 -13.28 12.99
C GLN A 69 20.85 -14.15 12.57
N ASP A 70 20.43 -14.07 11.32
CA ASP A 70 19.31 -14.79 10.73
C ASP A 70 19.79 -15.60 9.52
N LYS A 71 20.01 -16.91 9.70
CA LYS A 71 20.62 -17.78 8.68
C LYS A 71 19.67 -18.12 7.53
N ASP A 72 18.37 -17.91 7.70
CA ASP A 72 17.34 -18.31 6.74
C ASP A 72 16.84 -17.13 5.90
N THR A 73 17.30 -15.91 6.18
CA THR A 73 16.89 -14.73 5.42
C THR A 73 17.30 -14.82 3.95
N ARG A 74 16.34 -14.56 3.08
CA ARG A 74 16.54 -14.61 1.61
C ARG A 74 16.98 -13.28 1.03
N ILE A 75 17.12 -12.25 1.87
CA ILE A 75 17.27 -10.86 1.46
C ILE A 75 18.73 -10.44 1.68
N SER A 76 19.35 -9.86 0.66
CA SER A 76 20.71 -9.36 0.80
C SER A 76 20.73 -7.97 1.45
N ALA A 77 21.79 -7.66 2.19
CA ALA A 77 21.97 -6.34 2.80
C ALA A 77 21.86 -5.20 1.76
N ASN A 78 22.39 -5.44 0.56
CA ASN A 78 22.35 -4.48 -0.55
C ASN A 78 20.90 -4.22 -1.00
N ASP A 79 20.05 -5.25 -1.08
CA ASP A 79 18.65 -5.09 -1.46
C ASP A 79 17.89 -4.20 -0.46
N ILE A 80 18.15 -4.37 0.83
CA ILE A 80 17.54 -3.55 1.89
C ILE A 80 17.99 -2.10 1.76
N VAL A 81 19.29 -1.89 1.64
CA VAL A 81 19.90 -0.55 1.52
C VAL A 81 19.37 0.16 0.28
N ARG A 82 19.34 -0.52 -0.87
CA ARG A 82 18.80 0.03 -2.12
C ARG A 82 17.32 0.39 -2.01
N THR A 83 16.52 -0.45 -1.37
CA THR A 83 15.08 -0.22 -1.15
C THR A 83 14.85 1.00 -0.26
N LEU A 84 15.62 1.14 0.82
CA LEU A 84 15.59 2.31 1.69
C LEU A 84 16.03 3.60 0.97
N TYR A 85 17.14 3.56 0.23
CA TYR A 85 17.60 4.73 -0.52
C TYR A 85 16.61 5.17 -1.58
N LYS A 86 15.94 4.23 -2.28
CA LYS A 86 14.89 4.58 -3.24
C LYS A 86 13.78 5.36 -2.54
N LEU A 87 13.28 4.85 -1.42
CA LEU A 87 12.21 5.48 -0.63
C LEU A 87 12.62 6.87 -0.13
N ILE A 88 13.78 6.97 0.52
CA ILE A 88 14.28 8.22 1.10
C ILE A 88 14.50 9.28 0.01
N ASN A 89 14.96 8.91 -1.18
CA ASN A 89 15.22 9.87 -2.25
C ASN A 89 13.96 10.23 -3.05
N ALA A 90 13.01 9.31 -3.20
CA ALA A 90 11.83 9.53 -4.02
C ALA A 90 10.70 10.22 -3.25
N ALA A 91 10.51 9.93 -1.96
CA ALA A 91 9.45 10.56 -1.17
C ALA A 91 9.81 12.02 -0.81
N PRO A 92 8.94 13.00 -1.09
CA PRO A 92 9.12 14.37 -0.61
C PRO A 92 9.02 14.47 0.92
N GLU A 93 9.65 15.49 1.49
CA GLU A 93 9.51 15.79 2.92
C GLU A 93 8.15 16.39 3.23
N PHE A 94 7.55 15.93 4.34
CA PHE A 94 6.38 16.54 4.92
C PHE A 94 6.81 17.74 5.75
N SER A 95 7.00 18.89 5.09
CA SER A 95 7.38 20.15 5.75
C SER A 95 6.57 20.38 7.03
N ASN A 96 7.16 20.96 8.06
CA ASN A 96 6.41 21.34 9.26
C ASN A 96 5.51 22.57 9.03
N ASP A 97 5.77 23.33 7.95
CA ASP A 97 5.05 24.55 7.67
C ASP A 97 3.65 24.25 7.10
N ILE A 98 2.69 25.05 7.53
CA ILE A 98 1.33 25.05 7.02
C ILE A 98 1.23 26.24 6.05
N GLU A 99 1.50 25.98 4.78
CA GLU A 99 1.59 27.03 3.76
C GLU A 99 0.33 27.91 3.71
N ASN A 100 0.55 29.22 3.62
CA ASN A 100 -0.48 30.26 3.55
C ASN A 100 -1.23 30.53 4.86
N TYR A 101 -0.80 29.94 5.98
CA TYR A 101 -1.43 30.18 7.29
C TYR A 101 -0.40 30.48 8.37
N ASP A 102 -0.68 31.53 9.14
CA ASP A 102 0.00 31.81 10.41
C ASP A 102 -0.90 31.34 11.55
N ILE A 103 -0.42 30.39 12.35
CA ILE A 103 -1.25 29.69 13.36
C ILE A 103 -0.58 29.75 14.73
N GLU A 104 -1.30 30.29 15.70
CA GLU A 104 -0.91 30.23 17.11
C GLU A 104 -1.61 29.04 17.78
N TRP A 105 -0.81 28.05 18.18
CA TRP A 105 -1.30 26.83 18.83
C TRP A 105 -1.34 26.95 20.34
N LYS A 106 -2.39 26.41 20.96
CA LYS A 106 -2.41 26.07 22.38
C LYS A 106 -1.41 24.94 22.67
N PRO A 107 -1.02 24.74 23.95
CA PRO A 107 -0.26 23.57 24.35
C PRO A 107 -0.93 22.27 23.89
N GLN A 108 -0.15 21.40 23.25
CA GLN A 108 -0.61 20.08 22.83
C GLN A 108 -0.31 19.05 23.93
N VAL A 109 -1.30 18.22 24.25
CA VAL A 109 -1.17 17.06 25.15
C VAL A 109 -1.53 15.80 24.38
N THR A 110 -0.81 14.70 24.64
CA THR A 110 -1.10 13.40 24.03
C THR A 110 -1.48 12.35 25.09
N ALA A 111 -2.40 11.47 24.75
CA ALA A 111 -2.71 10.25 25.50
C ALA A 111 -2.56 9.01 24.59
N PRO A 112 -1.65 8.07 24.87
CA PRO A 112 -0.70 8.09 25.99
C PRO A 112 0.34 9.20 25.85
N ILE A 113 0.95 9.58 26.97
CA ILE A 113 2.13 10.45 26.96
C ILE A 113 3.27 9.66 26.31
N LEU A 114 3.86 10.22 25.25
CA LEU A 114 4.97 9.60 24.50
C LEU A 114 6.29 9.72 25.27
N SER A 115 6.34 9.18 26.49
CA SER A 115 7.46 9.32 27.43
C SER A 115 8.75 8.62 26.99
N TYR A 116 8.66 7.68 26.04
CA TYR A 116 9.80 6.97 25.46
C TYR A 116 10.60 7.81 24.46
N LEU A 117 10.06 8.96 24.02
CA LEU A 117 10.71 9.91 23.12
C LEU A 117 11.53 10.93 23.91
N SER A 118 12.65 11.39 23.33
CA SER A 118 13.37 12.57 23.82
C SER A 118 12.52 13.84 23.64
N ASP A 119 12.85 14.91 24.36
CA ASP A 119 12.08 16.17 24.24
C ASP A 119 12.17 16.78 22.83
N ASP A 120 13.33 16.63 22.17
CA ASP A 120 13.49 17.00 20.77
C ASP A 120 12.53 16.19 19.87
N ARG A 121 12.49 14.85 20.00
CA ARG A 121 11.56 14.01 19.22
C ARG A 121 10.10 14.34 19.52
N LYS A 122 9.73 14.64 20.77
CA LYS A 122 8.37 15.11 21.10
C LYS A 122 8.01 16.40 20.36
N SER A 123 8.98 17.30 20.15
CA SER A 123 8.78 18.51 19.33
C SER A 123 8.49 18.18 17.87
N HIS A 124 9.21 17.21 17.28
CA HIS A 124 8.93 16.74 15.91
C HIS A 124 7.52 16.14 15.78
N TYR A 125 7.13 15.26 16.71
CA TYR A 125 5.78 14.70 16.75
C TYR A 125 4.70 15.77 16.90
N ARG A 126 4.93 16.79 17.75
CA ARG A 126 4.01 17.92 17.89
C ARG A 126 3.79 18.66 16.57
N ASN A 127 4.88 18.99 15.86
CA ASN A 127 4.76 19.67 14.57
C ASN A 127 4.06 18.81 13.52
N LEU A 128 4.40 17.51 13.46
CA LEU A 128 3.74 16.54 12.59
C LEU A 128 2.23 16.47 12.87
N PHE A 129 1.85 16.34 14.15
CA PHE A 129 0.45 16.26 14.57
C PHE A 129 -0.32 17.54 14.28
N HIS A 130 0.23 18.72 14.59
CA HIS A 130 -0.39 20.00 14.22
C HIS A 130 -0.73 20.05 12.73
N LYS A 131 0.21 19.68 11.86
CA LYS A 131 -0.01 19.71 10.41
C LYS A 131 -1.01 18.64 9.95
N VAL A 132 -0.94 17.42 10.48
CA VAL A 132 -1.89 16.35 10.15
C VAL A 132 -3.32 16.73 10.57
N ILE A 133 -3.48 17.22 11.80
CA ILE A 133 -4.75 17.70 12.34
C ILE A 133 -5.29 18.83 11.47
N PHE A 134 -4.46 19.83 11.17
CA PHE A 134 -4.86 20.98 10.38
C PHE A 134 -5.31 20.59 8.96
N GLN A 135 -4.56 19.70 8.30
CA GLN A 135 -4.95 19.18 6.98
C GLN A 135 -6.23 18.35 7.02
N SER A 136 -6.44 17.60 8.11
CA SER A 136 -7.67 16.84 8.33
C SER A 136 -8.88 17.75 8.46
N ILE A 137 -8.77 18.83 9.25
CA ILE A 137 -9.87 19.77 9.49
C ILE A 137 -10.20 20.58 8.23
N LEU A 138 -9.22 21.22 7.61
CA LEU A 138 -9.48 22.14 6.49
C LEU A 138 -9.71 21.44 5.15
N PHE A 139 -8.94 20.38 4.87
CA PHE A 139 -8.96 19.74 3.55
C PHE A 139 -9.68 18.40 3.55
N GLN A 140 -10.23 17.96 4.69
CA GLN A 140 -10.85 16.64 4.86
C GLN A 140 -9.93 15.51 4.38
N ARG A 141 -8.62 15.68 4.59
CA ARG A 141 -7.61 14.72 4.15
C ARG A 141 -7.29 13.74 5.26
N GLU A 142 -7.51 12.46 5.00
CA GLU A 142 -7.03 11.39 5.86
C GLU A 142 -5.51 11.22 5.73
N SER A 143 -4.85 11.04 6.87
CA SER A 143 -3.42 10.83 6.97
C SER A 143 -3.15 9.54 7.72
N TYR A 144 -2.24 8.72 7.19
CA TYR A 144 -1.83 7.45 7.76
C TYR A 144 -0.34 7.56 8.05
N ILE A 145 0.05 7.43 9.31
CA ILE A 145 1.43 7.63 9.76
C ILE A 145 2.05 6.29 10.09
N PHE A 146 3.10 5.91 9.36
CA PHE A 146 3.91 4.75 9.67
C PHE A 146 4.88 5.09 10.81
N SER A 147 4.78 4.38 11.93
CA SER A 147 5.68 4.54 13.07
C SER A 147 5.70 3.27 13.92
N ILE A 148 6.84 3.03 14.57
CA ILE A 148 7.06 1.87 15.43
C ILE A 148 7.50 2.36 16.81
N GLN A 149 6.84 1.84 17.86
CA GLN A 149 7.22 2.17 19.23
C GLN A 149 8.47 1.39 19.63
N LYS A 150 9.38 2.04 20.35
CA LYS A 150 10.57 1.36 20.90
C LYS A 150 10.15 0.16 21.76
N ASN A 151 10.77 -1.00 21.52
CA ASN A 151 10.47 -2.28 22.18
C ASN A 151 9.06 -2.86 21.90
N SER A 152 8.30 -2.35 20.92
CA SER A 152 7.09 -3.03 20.46
C SER A 152 7.43 -4.15 19.48
N SER A 153 6.52 -5.11 19.32
CA SER A 153 6.54 -5.98 18.14
C SER A 153 6.38 -5.14 16.88
N TYR A 154 7.10 -5.49 15.81
CA TYR A 154 6.83 -4.98 14.47
C TYR A 154 5.36 -5.33 14.09
N ASN A 155 4.67 -4.46 13.36
CA ASN A 155 3.21 -4.52 13.10
C ASN A 155 2.26 -4.15 14.26
N THR A 156 2.75 -3.53 15.33
CA THR A 156 1.84 -3.04 16.39
C THR A 156 1.33 -1.65 16.04
N ASN A 157 0.03 -1.51 15.80
CA ASN A 157 -0.60 -0.21 15.69
C ASN A 157 -0.88 0.35 17.10
N PHE A 158 -0.79 1.66 17.24
CA PHE A 158 -1.13 2.32 18.48
C PHE A 158 -1.84 3.64 18.20
N ASP A 159 -2.77 3.97 19.07
CA ASP A 159 -3.56 5.19 18.96
C ASP A 159 -2.97 6.28 19.87
N VAL A 160 -2.99 7.51 19.37
CA VAL A 160 -2.64 8.71 20.11
C VAL A 160 -3.83 9.65 20.06
N GLU A 161 -4.45 9.88 21.21
CA GLU A 161 -5.41 10.97 21.39
C GLU A 161 -4.63 12.26 21.60
N ILE A 162 -5.01 13.29 20.86
CA ILE A 162 -4.34 14.59 20.84
C ILE A 162 -5.35 15.64 21.27
N ASP A 163 -5.06 16.28 22.40
CA ASP A 163 -5.77 17.47 22.88
C ASP A 163 -4.91 18.69 22.55
N ALA A 164 -5.44 19.56 21.69
CA ALA A 164 -4.78 20.75 21.21
C ALA A 164 -5.81 21.86 20.99
N GLY A 165 -5.36 23.02 20.53
CA GLY A 165 -6.25 24.04 20.04
C GLY A 165 -5.51 25.13 19.30
N ILE A 166 -6.28 25.96 18.62
CA ILE A 166 -5.80 27.12 17.88
C ILE A 166 -6.32 28.36 18.61
N THR A 167 -5.40 29.24 19.01
CA THR A 167 -5.72 30.52 19.65
C THR A 167 -6.03 31.57 18.60
N LEU A 168 -5.25 31.58 17.51
CA LEU A 168 -5.37 32.51 16.39
C LEU A 168 -4.94 31.83 15.09
N ILE A 169 -5.58 32.19 13.99
CA ILE A 169 -5.20 31.78 12.64
C ILE A 169 -5.44 32.92 11.63
N GLU A 170 -4.46 33.14 10.76
CA GLU A 170 -4.56 34.09 9.65
C GLU A 170 -4.21 33.41 8.32
N PRO A 171 -5.06 33.50 7.27
CA PRO A 171 -6.39 34.12 7.25
C PRO A 171 -7.41 33.33 8.08
N ASP A 172 -8.47 34.01 8.53
CA ASP A 172 -9.56 33.39 9.29
C ASP A 172 -10.33 32.39 8.40
N VAL A 173 -10.10 31.10 8.67
CA VAL A 173 -10.71 29.97 7.95
C VAL A 173 -11.42 29.00 8.89
N LEU A 174 -11.37 29.27 10.19
CA LEU A 174 -11.93 28.44 11.25
C LEU A 174 -12.77 29.36 12.13
N GLY A 175 -14.06 29.09 12.28
CA GLY A 175 -15.06 30.02 12.86
C GLY A 175 -14.68 30.71 14.19
N GLU A 176 -15.31 30.32 15.31
CA GLU A 176 -15.03 31.02 16.57
C GLU A 176 -13.70 30.56 17.19
N MET A 177 -12.89 31.54 17.60
CA MET A 177 -11.63 31.32 18.32
C MET A 177 -11.79 31.55 19.84
N PRO A 178 -11.10 30.79 20.70
CA PRO A 178 -10.15 29.74 20.34
C PRO A 178 -10.84 28.43 19.91
N PHE A 179 -10.28 27.77 18.91
CA PHE A 179 -10.80 26.50 18.39
C PHE A 179 -10.14 25.33 19.11
N ASN A 180 -10.91 24.56 19.90
CA ASN A 180 -10.39 23.38 20.60
C ASN A 180 -10.46 22.15 19.72
N ILE A 181 -9.41 21.32 19.76
CA ILE A 181 -9.27 20.15 18.92
C ILE A 181 -9.00 18.93 19.81
N ASN A 182 -9.88 17.94 19.71
CA ASN A 182 -9.62 16.60 20.22
C ASN A 182 -9.65 15.64 19.03
N GLN A 183 -8.50 15.07 18.68
CA GLN A 183 -8.38 14.18 17.53
C GLN A 183 -7.60 12.92 17.91
N LYS A 184 -8.09 11.78 17.44
CA LYS A 184 -7.41 10.51 17.52
C LYS A 184 -6.61 10.27 16.24
N VAL A 185 -5.31 10.02 16.38
CA VAL A 185 -4.43 9.63 15.28
C VAL A 185 -3.93 8.21 15.53
N THR A 186 -4.14 7.33 14.55
CA THR A 186 -3.61 5.97 14.58
C THR A 186 -2.24 5.94 13.90
N MET A 187 -1.26 5.40 14.61
CA MET A 187 0.09 5.16 14.14
C MET A 187 0.18 3.69 13.73
N PHE A 188 0.67 3.44 12.52
CA PHE A 188 0.65 2.12 11.90
C PHE A 188 2.04 1.49 11.90
N GLY A 189 2.15 0.30 12.48
CA GLY A 189 3.37 -0.50 12.49
C GLY A 189 3.53 -1.39 11.24
N SER A 190 2.51 -1.49 10.40
CA SER A 190 2.48 -2.34 9.20
C SER A 190 1.88 -1.61 8.00
N VAL A 191 2.49 -1.79 6.82
CA VAL A 191 1.92 -1.31 5.55
C VAL A 191 0.61 -1.99 5.24
N ARG A 192 0.49 -3.29 5.58
CA ARG A 192 -0.72 -4.06 5.35
C ARG A 192 -1.93 -3.47 6.07
N ASP A 193 -1.75 -3.00 7.30
CA ASP A 193 -2.86 -2.43 8.09
C ASP A 193 -3.34 -1.11 7.50
N VAL A 194 -2.43 -0.27 6.99
CA VAL A 194 -2.81 0.92 6.23
C VAL A 194 -3.57 0.55 4.97
N ILE A 195 -3.07 -0.42 4.20
CA ILE A 195 -3.71 -0.87 2.96
C ILE A 195 -5.13 -1.39 3.21
N ILE A 196 -5.38 -2.10 4.32
CA ILE A 196 -6.72 -2.59 4.65
C ILE A 196 -7.72 -1.45 4.87
N ASN A 197 -7.25 -0.29 5.34
CA ASN A 197 -8.07 0.92 5.47
C ASN A 197 -8.26 1.65 4.13
N LEU A 198 -7.39 1.42 3.15
CA LEU A 198 -7.52 1.96 1.81
C LEU A 198 -8.40 1.04 0.95
N ASN A 199 -9.46 1.59 0.36
CA ASN A 199 -10.33 0.84 -0.52
C ASN A 199 -9.67 0.65 -1.90
N GLY A 200 -9.21 -0.57 -2.20
CA GLY A 200 -8.60 -0.88 -3.49
C GLY A 200 -9.50 -0.57 -4.70
N TYR A 201 -10.84 -0.61 -4.54
CA TYR A 201 -11.77 -0.30 -5.63
C TYR A 201 -11.79 1.21 -5.95
N ASP A 202 -11.55 2.06 -4.95
CA ASP A 202 -11.43 3.51 -5.17
C ASP A 202 -10.14 3.87 -5.92
N ILE A 203 -9.08 3.08 -5.75
CA ILE A 203 -7.85 3.18 -6.54
C ILE A 203 -8.11 2.68 -7.95
N TYR A 204 -8.74 1.52 -8.10
CA TYR A 204 -9.09 0.92 -9.39
C TYR A 204 -9.88 1.88 -10.28
N LYS A 205 -10.87 2.58 -9.70
CA LYS A 205 -11.69 3.57 -10.42
C LYS A 205 -10.89 4.70 -11.06
N ARG A 206 -9.68 4.98 -10.56
CA ARG A 206 -8.79 6.06 -11.00
C ARG A 206 -7.52 5.58 -11.70
N ALA A 207 -7.30 4.25 -11.75
CA ALA A 207 -6.07 3.67 -12.29
C ALA A 207 -5.86 4.05 -13.77
N ASP A 208 -4.72 4.64 -14.07
CA ASP A 208 -4.32 5.13 -15.39
C ASP A 208 -3.08 4.41 -15.97
N SER A 209 -2.50 3.50 -15.18
CA SER A 209 -1.29 2.76 -15.51
C SER A 209 -1.39 1.30 -15.06
N ILE A 210 -0.53 0.44 -15.62
CA ILE A 210 -0.39 -0.96 -15.19
C ILE A 210 -0.01 -1.05 -13.72
N GLN A 211 0.86 -0.15 -13.25
CA GLN A 211 1.30 -0.07 -11.86
C GLN A 211 0.12 0.25 -10.94
N SER A 212 -0.64 1.30 -11.25
CA SER A 212 -1.81 1.69 -10.47
C SER A 212 -2.88 0.60 -10.44
N LEU A 213 -3.04 -0.09 -11.57
CA LEU A 213 -3.93 -1.23 -11.66
C LEU A 213 -3.47 -2.40 -10.77
N LYS A 214 -2.16 -2.73 -10.76
CA LYS A 214 -1.60 -3.77 -9.89
C LYS A 214 -1.78 -3.41 -8.41
N LEU A 215 -1.48 -2.18 -8.02
CA LEU A 215 -1.72 -1.68 -6.65
C LEU A 215 -3.19 -1.81 -6.26
N SER A 216 -4.11 -1.39 -7.13
CA SER A 216 -5.55 -1.47 -6.85
C SER A 216 -6.02 -2.89 -6.58
N PHE A 217 -5.55 -3.87 -7.36
CA PHE A 217 -5.88 -5.28 -7.12
C PHE A 217 -5.18 -5.84 -5.90
N TYR A 218 -3.92 -5.49 -5.65
CA TYR A 218 -3.20 -5.94 -4.47
C TYR A 218 -3.90 -5.46 -3.19
N PHE A 219 -4.28 -4.17 -3.15
CA PHE A 219 -5.02 -3.59 -2.04
C PHE A 219 -6.38 -4.26 -1.89
N GLY A 220 -7.10 -4.43 -3.00
CA GLY A 220 -8.35 -5.16 -3.05
C GLY A 220 -8.26 -6.58 -2.51
N VAL A 221 -7.19 -7.31 -2.83
CA VAL A 221 -6.95 -8.66 -2.33
C VAL A 221 -6.76 -8.62 -0.81
N LEU A 222 -5.95 -7.69 -0.29
CA LEU A 222 -5.76 -7.54 1.15
C LEU A 222 -7.06 -7.14 1.87
N ASN A 223 -7.86 -6.22 1.30
CA ASN A 223 -9.19 -5.88 1.81
C ASN A 223 -10.08 -7.13 1.82
N TYR A 224 -10.16 -7.86 0.71
CA TYR A 224 -10.99 -9.05 0.55
C TYR A 224 -10.63 -10.16 1.54
N LEU A 225 -9.34 -10.44 1.73
CA LEU A 225 -8.85 -11.41 2.70
C LEU A 225 -9.24 -11.03 4.13
N SER A 226 -9.10 -9.74 4.48
CA SER A 226 -9.47 -9.19 5.79
C SER A 226 -10.97 -9.29 6.04
N THR A 227 -11.81 -8.76 5.14
CA THR A 227 -13.28 -8.78 5.27
C THR A 227 -13.85 -10.18 5.34
N ASN A 228 -13.25 -11.16 4.65
CA ASN A 228 -13.73 -12.55 4.64
C ASN A 228 -13.02 -13.45 5.66
N ASN A 229 -12.15 -12.91 6.53
CA ASN A 229 -11.38 -13.65 7.53
C ASN A 229 -10.61 -14.86 6.94
N LEU A 230 -10.04 -14.68 5.75
CA LEU A 230 -9.33 -15.75 5.04
C LEU A 230 -7.88 -15.80 5.51
N LYS A 231 -7.46 -16.93 6.08
CA LYS A 231 -6.09 -17.18 6.56
C LYS A 231 -5.10 -17.47 5.42
N ARG A 232 -5.12 -16.65 4.38
CA ARG A 232 -4.22 -16.77 3.23
C ARG A 232 -3.25 -15.59 3.22
N SER A 233 -2.00 -15.86 2.89
CA SER A 233 -1.03 -14.83 2.53
C SER A 233 -0.99 -14.69 1.01
N ILE A 234 -1.05 -13.46 0.51
CA ILE A 234 -0.81 -13.12 -0.88
C ILE A 234 0.28 -12.05 -0.89
N SER A 235 1.37 -12.30 -1.61
CA SER A 235 2.47 -11.34 -1.80
C SER A 235 2.25 -10.49 -3.05
N TRP A 236 3.06 -9.43 -3.19
CA TRP A 236 3.09 -8.61 -4.40
C TRP A 236 3.46 -9.39 -5.66
N ASP A 237 4.32 -10.39 -5.50
CA ASP A 237 4.90 -11.18 -6.59
C ASP A 237 4.02 -12.40 -6.97
N ASP A 238 2.92 -12.65 -6.25
CA ASP A 238 1.98 -13.73 -6.55
C ASP A 238 1.17 -13.48 -7.83
N PHE A 239 1.11 -12.24 -8.32
CA PHE A 239 0.47 -11.93 -9.58
C PHE A 239 1.04 -10.70 -10.31
N ASP A 240 0.78 -10.62 -11.62
CA ASP A 240 1.10 -9.48 -12.47
C ASP A 240 -0.01 -9.14 -13.46
N ILE A 241 0.19 -7.99 -14.08
CA ILE A 241 -0.70 -7.40 -15.07
C ILE A 241 0.01 -7.41 -16.42
N GLY A 242 -0.51 -8.20 -17.36
CA GLY A 242 0.00 -8.26 -18.71
C GLY A 242 -0.25 -6.97 -19.48
N ARG A 243 0.60 -6.68 -20.47
CA ARG A 243 0.62 -5.39 -21.18
C ARG A 243 -0.70 -5.06 -21.88
N ALA A 244 -1.42 -6.07 -22.37
CA ALA A 244 -2.69 -5.90 -23.05
C ALA A 244 -3.88 -5.67 -22.10
N PHE A 245 -3.70 -5.94 -20.79
CA PHE A 245 -4.81 -6.03 -19.85
C PHE A 245 -5.54 -4.70 -19.74
N TYR A 246 -4.84 -3.61 -19.43
CA TYR A 246 -5.46 -2.30 -19.22
C TYR A 246 -6.26 -1.80 -20.44
N LYS A 247 -5.68 -1.90 -21.64
CA LYS A 247 -6.37 -1.55 -22.89
C LYS A 247 -7.62 -2.39 -23.11
N SER A 248 -7.53 -3.69 -22.80
CA SER A 248 -8.68 -4.59 -22.92
C SER A 248 -9.82 -4.24 -21.94
N LEU A 249 -9.50 -3.69 -20.77
CA LEU A 249 -10.51 -3.22 -19.81
C LEU A 249 -11.31 -2.06 -20.37
N LEU A 250 -10.62 -1.06 -20.92
CA LEU A 250 -11.22 0.12 -21.54
C LEU A 250 -12.14 -0.27 -22.69
N ASN A 251 -11.67 -1.16 -23.57
CA ASN A 251 -12.41 -1.62 -24.75
C ASN A 251 -13.68 -2.41 -24.41
N ASN A 252 -13.71 -3.07 -23.24
CA ASN A 252 -14.80 -3.98 -22.85
C ASN A 252 -15.64 -3.43 -21.69
N GLN A 253 -15.61 -2.12 -21.45
CA GLN A 253 -16.40 -1.46 -20.40
C GLN A 253 -16.12 -2.00 -18.98
N CYS A 254 -14.90 -2.45 -18.73
CA CYS A 254 -14.49 -2.97 -17.43
C CYS A 254 -13.57 -2.01 -16.66
N ALA A 255 -13.03 -0.96 -17.26
CA ALA A 255 -12.14 -0.02 -16.56
C ALA A 255 -12.94 0.96 -15.69
N HIS A 256 -12.25 1.59 -14.74
CA HIS A 256 -12.76 2.75 -13.98
C HIS A 256 -14.15 2.53 -13.37
N THR A 257 -15.14 3.33 -13.77
CA THR A 257 -16.54 3.28 -13.33
C THR A 257 -17.47 2.71 -14.43
N GLN A 258 -16.92 2.05 -15.44
CA GLN A 258 -17.69 1.51 -16.55
C GLN A 258 -18.60 0.34 -16.12
N LYS A 259 -19.54 -0.02 -16.99
CA LYS A 259 -20.65 -0.96 -16.75
C LYS A 259 -20.27 -2.26 -16.05
N PHE A 260 -19.15 -2.88 -16.43
CA PHE A 260 -18.70 -4.17 -15.92
C PHE A 260 -17.52 -4.06 -14.94
N SER A 261 -17.20 -2.85 -14.47
CA SER A 261 -16.05 -2.57 -13.61
C SER A 261 -16.08 -3.34 -12.30
N ALA A 262 -17.12 -3.15 -11.47
CA ALA A 262 -17.25 -3.80 -10.17
C ALA A 262 -17.21 -5.34 -10.27
N LEU A 263 -17.85 -5.87 -11.32
CA LEU A 263 -17.89 -7.31 -11.59
C LEU A 263 -16.50 -7.86 -11.94
N LEU A 264 -15.76 -7.19 -12.84
CA LEU A 264 -14.41 -7.59 -13.17
C LEU A 264 -13.52 -7.52 -11.92
N TYR A 265 -13.59 -6.41 -11.19
CA TYR A 265 -12.79 -6.18 -10.01
C TYR A 265 -12.97 -7.31 -8.99
N ASP A 266 -14.21 -7.61 -8.57
CA ASP A 266 -14.52 -8.73 -7.67
C ASP A 266 -13.96 -10.06 -8.21
N MET A 267 -14.15 -10.33 -9.51
CA MET A 267 -13.69 -11.57 -10.11
C MET A 267 -12.17 -11.72 -10.04
N VAL A 268 -11.42 -10.65 -10.35
CA VAL A 268 -9.95 -10.63 -10.27
C VAL A 268 -9.49 -10.93 -8.83
N LEU A 269 -10.08 -10.25 -7.83
CA LEU A 269 -9.71 -10.46 -6.43
C LEU A 269 -9.92 -11.92 -6.01
N ARG A 270 -11.05 -12.52 -6.39
CA ARG A 270 -11.37 -13.91 -6.05
C ARG A 270 -10.47 -14.92 -6.76
N ILE A 271 -10.10 -14.64 -8.00
CA ILE A 271 -9.16 -15.47 -8.78
C ILE A 271 -7.77 -15.45 -8.13
N ILE A 272 -7.26 -14.27 -7.75
CA ILE A 272 -5.96 -14.11 -7.09
C ILE A 272 -5.98 -14.79 -5.71
N CYS A 273 -7.04 -14.57 -4.92
CA CYS A 273 -7.27 -15.26 -3.64
C CYS A 273 -7.49 -16.78 -3.78
N ARG A 274 -7.58 -17.29 -5.01
CA ARG A 274 -7.87 -18.68 -5.40
C ARG A 274 -9.14 -19.26 -4.75
N LYS A 275 -10.14 -18.40 -4.48
CA LYS A 275 -11.51 -18.79 -4.11
C LYS A 275 -12.26 -19.15 -5.40
N ARG A 276 -11.94 -20.34 -5.94
CA ARG A 276 -12.41 -20.78 -7.28
C ARG A 276 -13.56 -21.78 -7.25
N GLU A 277 -13.97 -22.27 -6.09
CA GLU A 277 -14.96 -23.35 -5.96
C GLU A 277 -16.31 -23.00 -6.60
N ASP A 278 -16.66 -21.72 -6.62
CA ASP A 278 -17.87 -21.19 -7.23
C ASP A 278 -17.61 -20.34 -8.50
N LEU A 279 -16.36 -20.34 -9.00
CA LEU A 279 -15.98 -19.64 -10.22
C LEU A 279 -15.90 -20.59 -11.41
N ASP A 280 -16.47 -20.17 -12.54
CA ASP A 280 -16.39 -20.90 -13.81
C ASP A 280 -15.02 -20.69 -14.50
N VAL A 281 -13.96 -21.16 -13.83
CA VAL A 281 -12.57 -21.11 -14.32
C VAL A 281 -12.27 -22.36 -15.14
N ASN A 282 -12.06 -22.18 -16.43
CA ASN A 282 -11.78 -23.26 -17.37
C ASN A 282 -10.43 -23.08 -18.07
N PRO A 283 -9.75 -24.17 -18.44
CA PRO A 283 -8.62 -24.09 -19.36
C PRO A 283 -8.98 -23.35 -20.65
N PHE A 284 -8.10 -22.43 -21.07
CA PHE A 284 -8.18 -21.80 -22.38
C PHE A 284 -7.59 -22.77 -23.40
N ARG A 285 -8.41 -23.28 -24.32
CA ARG A 285 -8.03 -24.31 -25.30
C ARG A 285 -7.80 -23.69 -26.68
N LYS A 286 -6.97 -24.34 -27.50
CA LYS A 286 -6.67 -23.90 -28.89
C LYS A 286 -7.93 -23.71 -29.74
N SER A 287 -8.96 -24.52 -29.49
CA SER A 287 -10.27 -24.40 -30.12
C SER A 287 -11.34 -24.95 -29.17
N LYS A 288 -12.62 -24.80 -29.55
CA LYS A 288 -13.76 -25.31 -28.77
C LYS A 288 -13.71 -26.83 -28.55
N ASP A 289 -13.25 -27.57 -29.56
CA ASP A 289 -13.28 -29.03 -29.57
C ASP A 289 -11.93 -29.66 -29.17
N SER A 290 -10.87 -28.85 -29.07
CA SER A 290 -9.57 -29.31 -28.64
C SER A 290 -9.55 -29.67 -27.15
N LYS A 291 -8.82 -30.71 -26.80
CA LYS A 291 -8.45 -31.02 -25.40
C LYS A 291 -7.15 -30.33 -24.98
N GLU A 292 -6.44 -29.72 -25.91
CA GLU A 292 -5.15 -29.06 -25.67
C GLU A 292 -5.37 -27.65 -25.14
N GLN A 293 -4.86 -27.41 -23.94
CA GLN A 293 -4.77 -26.09 -23.33
C GLN A 293 -3.67 -25.28 -24.02
N ILE A 294 -3.88 -23.97 -24.17
CA ILE A 294 -2.84 -23.04 -24.64
C ILE A 294 -1.77 -22.93 -23.56
N VAL A 295 -0.51 -23.04 -24.01
CA VAL A 295 0.68 -22.89 -23.19
C VAL A 295 1.59 -21.86 -23.84
N PHE A 296 2.19 -20.99 -23.05
CA PHE A 296 3.20 -20.02 -23.48
C PHE A 296 4.36 -20.07 -22.49
N GLU A 297 5.55 -20.47 -22.94
CA GLU A 297 6.77 -20.55 -22.10
C GLU A 297 6.55 -21.28 -20.76
N GLY A 298 5.76 -22.36 -20.77
CA GLY A 298 5.42 -23.16 -19.58
C GLY A 298 4.19 -22.67 -18.79
N LEU A 299 3.73 -21.44 -19.01
CA LEU A 299 2.51 -20.91 -18.41
C LEU A 299 1.26 -21.51 -19.06
N LYS A 300 0.24 -21.81 -18.27
CA LYS A 300 -1.03 -22.39 -18.73
C LYS A 300 -2.12 -21.32 -18.81
N GLY A 301 -2.79 -21.21 -19.95
CA GLY A 301 -3.85 -20.22 -20.18
C GLY A 301 -5.20 -20.65 -19.60
N PHE A 302 -5.89 -19.75 -18.91
CA PHE A 302 -7.21 -19.96 -18.32
C PHE A 302 -8.19 -18.86 -18.73
N ARG A 303 -9.48 -19.17 -18.67
CA ARG A 303 -10.57 -18.21 -18.80
C ARG A 303 -11.55 -18.34 -17.65
N CYS A 304 -12.09 -17.21 -17.21
CA CYS A 304 -13.22 -17.14 -16.30
C CYS A 304 -14.37 -16.38 -16.95
N HIS A 305 -15.59 -16.90 -16.82
CA HIS A 305 -16.79 -16.27 -17.34
C HIS A 305 -17.23 -15.10 -16.42
N LEU A 306 -17.42 -13.90 -16.98
CA LEU A 306 -17.83 -12.71 -16.22
C LEU A 306 -19.36 -12.51 -16.26
N THR A 307 -19.96 -12.37 -17.44
CA THR A 307 -21.35 -11.89 -17.62
C THR A 307 -22.26 -12.95 -18.23
N LYS A 308 -23.42 -13.23 -17.61
CA LYS A 308 -24.32 -14.32 -18.06
C LYS A 308 -25.21 -13.97 -19.28
N HIS A 309 -25.39 -12.69 -19.65
CA HIS A 309 -26.35 -12.27 -20.68
C HIS A 309 -25.80 -11.23 -21.69
N HIS A 310 -26.33 -11.31 -22.94
CA HIS A 310 -26.12 -10.48 -24.15
C HIS A 310 -24.69 -10.21 -24.66
N GLU A 311 -23.75 -9.82 -23.81
CA GLU A 311 -22.33 -9.66 -24.14
C GLU A 311 -21.54 -10.55 -23.19
N GLY A 312 -21.37 -11.82 -23.55
CA GLY A 312 -20.63 -12.75 -22.69
C GLY A 312 -19.16 -12.36 -22.66
N LEU A 313 -18.68 -11.78 -21.56
CA LEU A 313 -17.30 -11.40 -21.36
C LEU A 313 -16.55 -12.51 -20.62
N ARG A 314 -15.26 -12.62 -20.92
CA ARG A 314 -14.34 -13.54 -20.26
C ARG A 314 -13.10 -12.79 -19.83
N LEU A 315 -12.63 -13.14 -18.64
CA LEU A 315 -11.32 -12.76 -18.14
C LEU A 315 -10.34 -13.88 -18.50
N MET A 316 -9.25 -13.54 -19.19
CA MET A 316 -8.18 -14.45 -19.56
C MET A 316 -6.95 -14.17 -18.70
N PHE A 317 -6.28 -15.23 -18.25
CA PHE A 317 -5.08 -15.13 -17.44
C PHE A 317 -4.17 -16.35 -17.61
N TRP A 318 -2.88 -16.15 -17.38
CA TRP A 318 -1.88 -17.20 -17.32
C TRP A 318 -1.65 -17.63 -15.88
N LEU A 319 -1.31 -18.91 -15.71
CA LEU A 319 -0.92 -19.46 -14.42
C LEU A 319 0.34 -20.29 -14.60
N ASP A 320 1.36 -19.96 -13.83
CA ASP A 320 2.53 -20.80 -13.67
C ASP A 320 2.14 -22.06 -12.87
N PRO A 321 2.30 -23.27 -13.44
CA PRO A 321 1.98 -24.49 -12.73
C PRO A 321 2.87 -24.76 -11.51
N GLU A 322 4.11 -24.26 -11.50
CA GLU A 322 5.12 -24.50 -10.46
C GLU A 322 4.97 -23.50 -9.32
N THR A 323 5.06 -22.20 -9.63
CA THR A 323 5.01 -21.14 -8.61
C THR A 323 3.59 -20.74 -8.23
N ARG A 324 2.60 -21.10 -9.07
CA ARG A 324 1.20 -20.65 -8.95
C ARG A 324 1.01 -19.15 -9.10
N ARG A 325 2.02 -18.42 -9.59
CA ARG A 325 1.94 -17.01 -9.98
C ARG A 325 0.95 -16.83 -11.12
N LEU A 326 0.16 -15.76 -11.04
CA LEU A 326 -0.88 -15.45 -12.00
C LEU A 326 -0.53 -14.23 -12.83
N ILE A 327 -0.82 -14.23 -14.13
CA ILE A 327 -0.66 -13.02 -14.97
C ILE A 327 -1.99 -12.71 -15.64
N LEU A 328 -2.61 -11.58 -15.30
CA LEU A 328 -3.85 -11.12 -15.92
C LEU A 328 -3.56 -10.68 -17.36
N ALA A 329 -4.11 -11.38 -18.36
CA ALA A 329 -3.72 -11.18 -19.75
C ALA A 329 -4.62 -10.15 -20.45
N ASN A 330 -5.92 -10.43 -20.54
CA ASN A 330 -6.91 -9.55 -21.16
C ASN A 330 -8.35 -9.91 -20.73
N VAL A 331 -9.28 -9.00 -20.98
CA VAL A 331 -10.73 -9.23 -20.95
C VAL A 331 -11.27 -9.08 -22.37
N GLY A 332 -12.24 -9.89 -22.74
CA GLY A 332 -12.84 -9.81 -24.08
C GLY A 332 -14.13 -10.60 -24.21
N PRO A 333 -14.86 -10.42 -25.32
CA PRO A 333 -16.08 -11.15 -25.59
C PRO A 333 -15.79 -12.64 -25.82
N LYS A 334 -16.77 -13.47 -25.47
CA LYS A 334 -16.71 -14.94 -25.50
C LYS A 334 -16.34 -15.51 -26.86
N MET A 335 -16.67 -14.78 -27.92
CA MET A 335 -16.42 -15.15 -29.31
C MET A 335 -14.99 -14.85 -29.74
N GLU A 336 -14.28 -13.96 -29.04
CA GLU A 336 -12.86 -13.70 -29.24
C GLU A 336 -12.05 -14.74 -28.46
N LEU A 337 -11.44 -15.68 -29.20
CA LEU A 337 -10.61 -16.76 -28.65
C LEU A 337 -9.13 -16.36 -28.61
N LEU A 338 -8.84 -15.17 -28.07
CA LEU A 338 -7.48 -14.69 -27.89
C LEU A 338 -7.15 -14.54 -26.40
N ILE A 339 -6.04 -15.15 -25.98
CA ILE A 339 -5.34 -14.80 -24.74
C ILE A 339 -4.07 -14.04 -25.15
N ALA A 340 -3.93 -12.80 -24.68
CA ALA A 340 -2.74 -12.01 -24.95
C ALA A 340 -1.51 -12.66 -24.29
N GLU A 341 -0.34 -12.48 -24.88
CA GLU A 341 0.92 -12.91 -24.27
C GLU A 341 1.12 -12.25 -22.88
N PRO A 342 1.77 -12.95 -21.94
CA PRO A 342 1.93 -12.51 -20.55
C PRO A 342 2.58 -11.13 -20.39
#